data_AF-D7FVA1-F1
#
_entry.id   AF-D7FVA1-F1
#
_cell.length_a   1.000
_cell.length_b   1.000
_cell.length_c   1.000
_cell.angle_alpha   90.00
_cell.angle_beta   90.00
_cell.angle_gamma   90.00
#
_symmetry.space_group_name_H-M   'P 1'
#
loop_
_entity.id
_entity.type
_entity.pdbx_description
1 polymer ?
#
loop_
_entity_poly.entity_id
_entity_poly.type
_entity_poly.pdbx_seq_one_letter_code
_entity_poly.pdbx_strand_id
1 'polypeptide(L)'
;MGRSLPAYGPALPAREERVWENSHDADNGEKYARGRLGVDGYRQGATRNQPYKAEAPRQQRAVSRAERDATDLRTMIDQRDHAQPQEPMALQGYVKQVAIALSREDGELLEECLSISPAIAGEQRLLESRLSDDDVEAACSGGGRDSLPPVAVSLCREMLLYLQAVKNDDAKEAFKHYRGAFRVFVEDNSLLGFRGGQSGWLLPTLATMSRGVRLLANEKTDLDDEDAQADVVGLLHTAFSACLRDRSTDPVESKKLMAMHMAVVLFKHCFKLNRLRMCQDLSKNVRGGTGDAESLAVRADVVAFLYYEGKTFMHNAANDKHERAKAETTLTRALKECHVAATGNRRRILVNLVPLRMRMGCLPERRLLEKYDLLIFDDFSTAIRQGNLKRFSLLMKQHERALILSDLLPHLEGCRLMMYRQVLKQIATATDANVLPFRVIVLGLVLRGHEFDIDNDSFDPQQSAEERELARWDEVTFILAGLIMDGLISGVVRSRDAQLLLSKKTGFPDLPEVTETGLRPRLRPRPRPPSRHLRPTSTFNIFPAKVES
;
A
#
# COMPACT_ATOMS: atom_id res chain seq x y z
N MET A 1 -42.63 11.19 -14.48
CA MET A 1 -41.99 10.34 -13.46
C MET A 1 -40.54 10.14 -13.86
N GLY A 2 -39.63 10.89 -13.26
CA GLY A 2 -38.21 10.81 -13.57
C GLY A 2 -37.46 11.48 -12.44
N ARG A 3 -36.91 10.68 -11.52
CA ARG A 3 -35.94 11.17 -10.54
C ARG A 3 -34.63 10.48 -10.86
N SER A 4 -33.72 11.27 -11.41
CA SER A 4 -32.31 10.98 -11.57
C SER A 4 -31.71 10.54 -10.23
N LEU A 5 -31.10 9.36 -10.22
CA LEU A 5 -30.18 8.94 -9.17
C LEU A 5 -29.00 9.92 -9.11
N PRO A 6 -28.53 10.35 -7.92
CA PRO A 6 -27.40 11.25 -7.82
C PRO A 6 -26.12 10.57 -8.32
N ALA A 7 -25.32 11.33 -9.08
CA ALA A 7 -24.03 10.92 -9.61
C ALA A 7 -23.13 10.37 -8.50
N TYR A 8 -22.66 9.14 -8.69
CA TYR A 8 -21.79 8.41 -7.77
C TYR A 8 -20.44 9.10 -7.60
N GLY A 9 -19.97 9.18 -6.35
CA GLY A 9 -18.59 9.56 -6.02
C GLY A 9 -17.57 8.60 -6.68
N PRO A 10 -16.29 9.00 -6.75
CA PRO A 10 -15.27 8.26 -7.49
C PRO A 10 -15.17 6.81 -7.00
N ALA A 11 -15.17 5.88 -7.95
CA ALA A 11 -15.01 4.46 -7.69
C ALA A 11 -13.69 4.17 -6.96
N LEU A 12 -13.65 3.13 -6.12
CA LEU A 12 -12.38 2.57 -5.65
C LEU A 12 -11.49 2.32 -6.88
N PRO A 13 -10.35 3.00 -7.00
CA PRO A 13 -9.54 2.90 -8.20
C PRO A 13 -8.93 1.51 -8.29
N ALA A 14 -9.20 0.84 -9.42
CA ALA A 14 -8.61 -0.46 -9.74
C ALA A 14 -7.08 -0.36 -9.76
N ARG A 15 -6.40 -1.24 -9.00
CA ARG A 15 -4.93 -1.36 -8.92
C ARG A 15 -4.21 -0.01 -8.93
N GLU A 16 -4.29 0.73 -7.82
CA GLU A 16 -3.56 1.99 -7.57
C GLU A 16 -2.02 1.88 -7.48
N GLU A 17 -1.43 0.78 -7.96
CA GLU A 17 0.03 0.61 -8.03
C GLU A 17 0.67 1.71 -8.90
N ARG A 18 0.00 2.14 -9.98
CA ARG A 18 0.47 3.19 -10.91
C ARG A 18 0.66 4.58 -10.27
N VAL A 19 -0.03 4.88 -9.16
CA VAL A 19 0.01 6.24 -8.59
C VAL A 19 1.02 6.31 -7.42
N TRP A 20 1.51 5.17 -6.92
CA TRP A 20 2.59 5.13 -5.91
C TRP A 20 3.94 5.51 -6.51
N GLU A 21 4.04 5.43 -7.83
CA GLU A 21 5.19 5.79 -8.65
C GLU A 21 5.47 7.31 -8.55
N ASN A 22 4.57 8.18 -9.00
CA ASN A 22 4.87 9.63 -9.11
C ASN A 22 5.19 10.37 -7.78
N SER A 23 4.74 9.87 -6.62
CA SER A 23 4.97 10.56 -5.32
C SER A 23 6.21 10.08 -4.57
N HIS A 24 6.69 8.87 -4.87
CA HIS A 24 7.98 8.37 -4.34
C HIS A 24 9.14 8.85 -5.21
N ASP A 25 8.87 9.00 -6.50
CA ASP A 25 9.90 9.12 -7.53
C ASP A 25 10.49 10.54 -7.68
N ALA A 26 9.76 11.60 -7.27
CA ALA A 26 10.27 12.98 -7.36
C ALA A 26 11.25 13.37 -6.23
N ASP A 27 11.26 12.63 -5.12
CA ASP A 27 11.92 13.05 -3.87
C ASP A 27 13.07 12.09 -3.47
N ASN A 28 13.17 10.90 -4.09
CA ASN A 28 14.16 9.88 -3.73
C ASN A 28 15.45 9.96 -4.56
N GLY A 29 15.42 10.28 -5.86
CA GLY A 29 16.63 10.39 -6.70
C GLY A 29 17.63 11.41 -6.14
N GLU A 30 17.16 12.60 -5.73
CA GLU A 30 18.00 13.60 -5.06
C GLU A 30 18.48 13.17 -3.67
N LYS A 31 17.79 12.27 -2.97
CA LYS A 31 18.13 11.88 -1.58
C LYS A 31 19.19 10.80 -1.50
N TYR A 32 19.23 9.87 -2.46
CA TYR A 32 20.34 8.92 -2.57
C TYR A 32 21.60 9.61 -3.12
N ALA A 33 21.45 10.57 -4.05
CA ALA A 33 22.54 11.45 -4.50
C ALA A 33 23.09 12.33 -3.35
N ARG A 34 22.22 12.92 -2.52
CA ARG A 34 22.60 13.73 -1.34
C ARG A 34 22.89 12.91 -0.07
N GLY A 35 23.42 11.69 -0.20
CA GLY A 35 23.90 10.84 0.92
C GLY A 35 25.01 11.46 1.81
N ARG A 36 25.31 12.76 1.68
CA ARG A 36 26.21 13.54 2.55
C ARG A 36 25.51 14.36 3.64
N LEU A 37 24.22 14.20 3.90
CA LEU A 37 23.55 14.91 5.01
C LEU A 37 22.83 13.95 5.95
N GLY A 38 23.63 13.10 6.58
CA GLY A 38 23.25 12.25 7.71
C GLY A 38 23.97 12.60 9.00
N VAL A 39 24.36 13.86 9.27
CA VAL A 39 24.94 14.22 10.59
C VAL A 39 24.49 15.58 11.17
N ASP A 40 24.28 16.65 10.40
CA ASP A 40 24.14 18.01 11.01
C ASP A 40 22.74 18.67 10.92
N GLY A 41 21.69 17.90 11.18
CA GLY A 41 20.30 18.38 11.16
C GLY A 41 19.50 18.17 12.44
N TYR A 42 20.15 17.99 13.60
CA TYR A 42 19.46 17.76 14.87
C TYR A 42 19.88 18.78 15.94
N ARG A 43 18.99 19.76 16.21
CA ARG A 43 18.79 20.31 17.57
C ARG A 43 17.43 21.04 17.69
N GLN A 44 16.57 20.43 18.52
CA GLN A 44 15.63 21.04 19.50
C GLN A 44 14.25 21.57 19.09
N GLY A 45 13.29 21.25 19.97
CA GLY A 45 12.06 22.02 20.26
C GLY A 45 10.78 21.17 20.26
N ALA A 46 10.46 20.33 21.25
CA ALA A 46 9.99 20.70 22.60
C ALA A 46 8.93 21.83 22.61
N THR A 47 7.67 21.44 22.85
CA THR A 47 6.50 22.19 23.33
C THR A 47 6.63 23.70 23.62
N ARG A 48 5.82 24.56 22.96
CA ARG A 48 5.06 25.64 23.63
C ARG A 48 3.98 26.28 22.72
N ASN A 49 2.80 26.48 23.29
CA ASN A 49 1.70 27.33 22.78
C ASN A 49 2.13 28.81 22.66
N GLN A 50 1.77 29.49 21.54
CA GLN A 50 1.05 30.79 21.46
C GLN A 50 1.11 31.44 20.03
N PRO A 51 0.28 32.47 19.70
CA PRO A 51 -0.59 32.42 18.53
C PRO A 51 -0.17 33.25 17.29
N TYR A 52 -0.92 32.99 16.21
CA TYR A 52 -1.01 33.67 14.90
C TYR A 52 -0.71 35.18 14.88
N LYS A 53 0.19 35.58 13.97
CA LYS A 53 0.18 36.90 13.30
C LYS A 53 0.34 36.71 11.79
N ALA A 54 -0.45 37.48 11.05
CA ALA A 54 -0.65 37.41 9.61
C ALA A 54 0.47 38.10 8.81
N GLU A 55 0.89 37.49 7.69
CA GLU A 55 1.64 38.16 6.62
C GLU A 55 1.22 37.62 5.23
N ALA A 56 0.87 38.55 4.34
CA ALA A 56 0.73 38.38 2.89
C ALA A 56 1.44 39.58 2.21
N PRO A 57 1.79 39.57 0.91
CA PRO A 57 1.96 38.44 -0.01
C PRO A 57 3.39 38.41 -0.63
N ARG A 58 4.12 37.28 -0.46
CA ARG A 58 5.44 37.04 -1.08
C ARG A 58 5.37 36.57 -2.55
N GLN A 59 4.17 36.42 -3.12
CA GLN A 59 3.96 35.80 -4.43
C GLN A 59 4.28 36.71 -5.63
N GLN A 60 4.10 38.04 -5.52
CA GLN A 60 4.34 38.93 -6.67
C GLN A 60 5.82 39.18 -6.99
N ARG A 61 6.72 39.08 -6.00
CA ARG A 61 8.18 39.25 -6.23
C ARG A 61 8.87 38.01 -6.80
N ALA A 62 8.27 36.83 -6.64
CA ALA A 62 8.78 35.58 -7.20
C ALA A 62 8.51 35.47 -8.70
N VAL A 63 7.34 35.94 -9.16
CA VAL A 63 6.93 35.93 -10.57
C VAL A 63 7.82 36.85 -11.41
N SER A 64 8.13 38.05 -10.92
CA SER A 64 8.99 39.01 -11.64
C SER A 64 10.46 38.60 -11.77
N ARG A 65 10.92 37.62 -10.98
CA ARG A 65 12.29 37.08 -11.05
C ARG A 65 12.38 35.94 -12.06
N ALA A 66 11.38 35.04 -12.04
CA ALA A 66 11.27 33.95 -13.01
C ALA A 66 11.11 34.45 -14.47
N GLU A 67 10.43 35.58 -14.69
CA GLU A 67 10.28 36.15 -16.03
C GLU A 67 11.59 36.76 -16.59
N ARG A 68 12.49 37.26 -15.74
CA ARG A 68 13.80 37.76 -16.16
C ARG A 68 14.75 36.61 -16.50
N ASP A 69 14.77 35.57 -15.66
CA ASP A 69 15.60 34.38 -15.86
C ASP A 69 15.18 33.61 -17.13
N ALA A 70 13.90 33.64 -17.51
CA ALA A 70 13.40 33.03 -18.75
C ALA A 70 13.76 33.82 -20.03
N THR A 71 14.05 35.12 -19.91
CA THR A 71 14.41 35.97 -21.06
C THR A 71 15.89 35.84 -21.38
N ASP A 72 16.75 35.74 -20.36
CA ASP A 72 18.19 35.50 -20.51
C ASP A 72 18.48 34.11 -21.10
N LEU A 73 17.70 33.09 -20.72
CA LEU A 73 17.78 31.74 -21.29
C LEU A 73 17.45 31.68 -22.79
N ARG A 74 16.50 32.48 -23.27
CA ARG A 74 16.17 32.56 -24.71
C ARG A 74 17.28 33.21 -25.53
N THR A 75 17.91 34.25 -25.00
CA THR A 75 19.05 34.89 -25.68
C THR A 75 20.32 34.02 -25.71
N MET A 76 20.49 33.10 -24.75
CA MET A 76 21.58 32.12 -24.76
C MET A 76 21.32 30.94 -25.70
N ILE A 77 20.06 30.64 -26.04
CA ILE A 77 19.69 29.61 -27.01
C ILE A 77 19.93 30.11 -28.44
N ASP A 78 19.55 31.34 -28.76
CA ASP A 78 19.74 31.92 -30.11
C ASP A 78 21.21 32.10 -30.52
N GLN A 79 22.14 32.21 -29.56
CA GLN A 79 23.58 32.32 -29.85
C GLN A 79 24.27 30.96 -30.10
N ARG A 80 23.58 29.84 -29.83
CA ARG A 80 24.12 28.48 -30.01
C ARG A 80 23.84 27.89 -31.40
N ASP A 81 22.90 28.46 -32.15
CA ASP A 81 22.43 27.96 -33.45
C ASP A 81 23.29 28.40 -34.65
N HIS A 82 24.45 29.02 -34.43
CA HIS A 82 25.36 29.49 -35.51
C HIS A 82 26.74 28.81 -35.55
N ALA A 83 26.89 27.62 -34.98
CA ALA A 83 28.11 26.81 -35.14
C ALA A 83 27.95 25.76 -36.26
N GLN A 84 28.88 25.77 -37.22
CA GLN A 84 28.99 24.90 -38.41
C GLN A 84 28.99 23.38 -38.13
N PRO A 85 28.67 22.53 -39.13
CA PRO A 85 28.36 21.11 -38.93
C PRO A 85 29.61 20.23 -38.75
N GLN A 86 29.63 19.39 -37.71
CA GLN A 86 30.60 18.31 -37.51
C GLN A 86 29.88 17.00 -37.09
N GLU A 87 29.86 16.00 -37.98
CA GLU A 87 29.65 14.56 -37.67
C GLU A 87 31.00 13.92 -37.24
N PRO A 88 31.16 12.72 -36.60
CA PRO A 88 30.27 11.71 -36.01
C PRO A 88 30.67 11.37 -34.54
N MET A 89 30.53 12.30 -33.59
CA MET A 89 31.15 12.23 -32.24
C MET A 89 30.29 11.61 -31.10
N ALA A 90 29.06 11.14 -31.35
CA ALA A 90 28.11 10.84 -30.28
C ALA A 90 28.36 9.50 -29.53
N LEU A 91 28.69 8.41 -30.24
CA LEU A 91 28.80 7.06 -29.67
C LEU A 91 30.06 6.86 -28.81
N GLN A 92 31.21 7.28 -29.35
CA GLN A 92 32.47 7.27 -28.61
C GLN A 92 32.42 8.21 -27.38
N GLY A 93 31.61 9.28 -27.46
CA GLY A 93 31.34 10.18 -26.33
C GLY A 93 30.64 9.47 -25.17
N TYR A 94 29.59 8.69 -25.44
CA TYR A 94 28.86 7.92 -24.42
C TYR A 94 29.74 6.85 -23.77
N VAL A 95 30.44 6.03 -24.56
CA VAL A 95 31.36 5.00 -24.04
C VAL A 95 32.46 5.64 -23.18
N LYS A 96 32.97 6.80 -23.58
CA LYS A 96 33.94 7.57 -22.80
C LYS A 96 33.35 8.13 -21.50
N GLN A 97 32.09 8.54 -21.48
CA GLN A 97 31.42 9.00 -20.25
C GLN A 97 31.25 7.87 -19.25
N VAL A 98 30.83 6.68 -19.69
CA VAL A 98 30.76 5.49 -18.82
C VAL A 98 32.16 5.12 -18.31
N ALA A 99 33.19 5.19 -19.16
CA ALA A 99 34.58 4.97 -18.74
C ALA A 99 35.04 5.98 -17.68
N ILE A 100 34.70 7.25 -17.85
CA ILE A 100 34.99 8.31 -16.88
C ILE A 100 34.27 8.05 -15.56
N ALA A 101 32.99 7.68 -15.60
CA ALA A 101 32.20 7.39 -14.41
C ALA A 101 32.81 6.23 -13.59
N LEU A 102 33.19 5.15 -14.27
CA LEU A 102 33.81 3.99 -13.62
C LEU A 102 35.22 4.28 -13.08
N SER A 103 36.05 5.02 -13.83
CA SER A 103 37.40 5.36 -13.39
C SER A 103 37.44 6.35 -12.23
N ARG A 104 36.39 7.16 -12.08
CA ARG A 104 36.26 8.15 -11.00
C ARG A 104 35.39 7.70 -9.84
N GLU A 105 34.82 6.49 -9.91
CA GLU A 105 33.83 6.00 -8.93
C GLU A 105 32.66 6.99 -8.77
N ASP A 106 32.22 7.58 -9.89
CA ASP A 106 31.16 8.58 -9.93
C ASP A 106 29.80 7.92 -10.21
N GLY A 107 29.06 7.68 -9.13
CA GLY A 107 27.76 7.03 -9.15
C GLY A 107 26.66 7.84 -9.83
N GLU A 108 26.71 9.16 -9.72
CA GLU A 108 25.70 10.06 -10.27
C GLU A 108 25.83 10.10 -11.80
N LEU A 109 27.06 10.24 -12.30
CA LEU A 109 27.32 10.20 -13.75
C LEU A 109 26.95 8.83 -14.34
N LEU A 110 27.22 7.74 -13.61
CA LEU A 110 26.86 6.39 -14.06
C LEU A 110 25.34 6.17 -14.03
N GLU A 111 24.65 6.70 -13.03
CA GLU A 111 23.18 6.68 -12.95
C GLU A 111 22.56 7.39 -14.16
N GLU A 112 23.06 8.58 -14.51
CA GLU A 112 22.55 9.33 -15.67
C GLU A 112 22.73 8.56 -16.97
N CYS A 113 23.88 7.89 -17.16
CA CYS A 113 24.14 7.09 -18.37
C CYS A 113 23.28 5.81 -18.46
N LEU A 114 22.85 5.25 -17.33
CA LEU A 114 22.13 3.96 -17.27
C LEU A 114 20.62 4.11 -16.99
N SER A 115 20.10 5.34 -17.08
CA SER A 115 18.68 5.64 -16.89
C SER A 115 17.82 5.19 -18.07
N ILE A 116 16.57 4.82 -17.79
CA ILE A 116 15.54 4.58 -18.83
C ILE A 116 15.10 5.86 -19.51
N SER A 117 14.99 6.94 -18.73
CA SER A 117 14.59 8.25 -19.23
C SER A 117 15.88 8.99 -19.58
N PRO A 118 16.16 9.24 -20.87
CA PRO A 118 17.39 9.89 -21.25
C PRO A 118 17.37 11.35 -20.78
N ALA A 119 18.06 11.63 -19.68
CA ALA A 119 18.19 12.99 -19.15
C ALA A 119 19.34 13.74 -19.84
N ILE A 120 20.25 13.01 -20.49
CA ILE A 120 21.40 13.61 -21.16
C ILE A 120 20.99 14.01 -22.58
N ALA A 121 21.16 15.29 -22.91
CA ALA A 121 20.94 15.83 -24.27
C ALA A 121 21.74 15.12 -25.40
N GLY A 122 22.67 14.22 -25.04
CA GLY A 122 23.43 13.34 -25.92
C GLY A 122 22.71 12.02 -26.27
N GLU A 123 21.85 11.48 -25.41
CA GLU A 123 21.06 10.26 -25.69
C GLU A 123 19.96 10.54 -26.72
N GLN A 124 19.35 11.74 -26.68
CA GLN A 124 18.46 12.23 -27.73
C GLN A 124 19.13 12.34 -29.10
N ARG A 125 20.44 12.60 -29.15
CA ARG A 125 21.23 12.68 -30.40
C ARG A 125 21.76 11.32 -30.87
N LEU A 126 22.01 10.38 -29.95
CA LEU A 126 22.30 8.97 -30.28
C LEU A 126 21.09 8.26 -30.89
N LEU A 127 19.89 8.62 -30.44
CA LEU A 127 18.61 8.22 -31.03
C LEU A 127 18.47 8.69 -32.50
N GLU A 128 19.24 9.65 -32.99
CA GLU A 128 19.19 10.13 -34.38
C GLU A 128 20.09 9.32 -35.33
N SER A 129 21.25 8.82 -34.88
CA SER A 129 22.16 7.98 -35.70
C SER A 129 21.66 6.54 -35.86
N ARG A 130 21.77 5.94 -37.06
CA ARG A 130 21.60 4.48 -37.24
C ARG A 130 22.89 3.80 -36.79
N LEU A 131 22.84 3.02 -35.71
CA LEU A 131 23.97 2.22 -35.25
C LEU A 131 23.88 0.82 -35.86
N SER A 132 24.96 0.33 -36.48
CA SER A 132 25.09 -1.09 -36.82
C SER A 132 25.72 -1.88 -35.65
N ASP A 133 25.47 -3.20 -35.58
CA ASP A 133 26.08 -4.06 -34.55
C ASP A 133 27.63 -3.97 -34.58
N ASP A 134 28.21 -3.80 -35.77
CA ASP A 134 29.65 -3.62 -35.98
C ASP A 134 30.16 -2.27 -35.40
N ASP A 135 29.35 -1.21 -35.43
CA ASP A 135 29.70 0.09 -34.84
C ASP A 135 29.70 0.03 -33.30
N VAL A 136 28.78 -0.74 -32.73
CA VAL A 136 28.68 -0.98 -31.28
C VAL A 136 29.89 -1.79 -30.81
N GLU A 137 30.25 -2.85 -31.54
CA GLU A 137 31.45 -3.64 -31.24
C GLU A 137 32.74 -2.83 -31.43
N ALA A 138 32.84 -2.03 -32.50
CA ALA A 138 34.01 -1.19 -32.74
C ALA A 138 34.19 -0.08 -31.69
N ALA A 139 33.10 0.54 -31.21
CA ALA A 139 33.15 1.55 -30.16
C ALA A 139 33.54 0.97 -28.80
N CYS A 140 33.12 -0.26 -28.51
CA CYS A 140 33.48 -1.01 -27.31
C CYS A 140 34.90 -1.61 -27.36
N SER A 141 35.39 -1.93 -28.57
CA SER A 141 36.68 -2.61 -28.80
C SER A 141 37.81 -1.66 -29.22
N GLY A 142 37.56 -0.36 -29.31
CA GLY A 142 38.50 0.66 -29.76
C GLY A 142 39.83 0.62 -29.01
N GLY A 143 40.86 0.12 -29.70
CA GLY A 143 42.16 -0.27 -29.12
C GLY A 143 43.03 0.88 -28.65
N GLY A 144 43.41 0.84 -27.37
CA GLY A 144 44.42 1.69 -26.75
C GLY A 144 44.72 1.26 -25.31
N ARG A 145 45.76 1.83 -24.68
CA ARG A 145 46.22 1.56 -23.30
C ARG A 145 45.17 1.84 -22.20
N ASP A 146 44.03 2.41 -22.56
CA ASP A 146 42.87 2.73 -21.70
C ASP A 146 41.67 1.81 -21.99
N SER A 147 41.90 0.49 -22.08
CA SER A 147 40.82 -0.47 -22.33
C SER A 147 39.86 -0.54 -21.13
N LEU A 148 38.58 -0.27 -21.37
CA LEU A 148 37.50 -0.46 -20.40
C LEU A 148 37.51 -1.89 -19.82
N PRO A 149 37.15 -2.07 -18.53
CA PRO A 149 36.94 -3.41 -17.98
C PRO A 149 35.93 -4.21 -18.83
N PRO A 150 36.10 -5.53 -19.00
CA PRO A 150 35.19 -6.36 -19.82
C PRO A 150 33.72 -6.20 -19.43
N VAL A 151 33.44 -5.99 -18.14
CA VAL A 151 32.07 -5.77 -17.63
C VAL A 151 31.50 -4.43 -18.09
N ALA A 152 32.32 -3.39 -18.14
CA ALA A 152 31.91 -2.08 -18.63
C ALA A 152 31.60 -2.12 -20.14
N VAL A 153 32.37 -2.89 -20.91
CA VAL A 153 32.11 -3.16 -22.33
C VAL A 153 30.76 -3.85 -22.51
N SER A 154 30.51 -4.93 -21.77
CA SER A 154 29.23 -5.65 -21.81
C SER A 154 28.05 -4.77 -21.41
N LEU A 155 28.22 -3.92 -20.40
CA LEU A 155 27.19 -2.99 -19.94
C LEU A 155 26.90 -1.91 -21.00
N CYS A 156 27.93 -1.31 -21.59
CA CYS A 156 27.77 -0.33 -22.67
C CYS A 156 27.06 -0.96 -23.88
N ARG A 157 27.45 -2.18 -24.26
CA ARG A 157 26.84 -2.91 -25.38
C ARG A 157 25.33 -3.10 -25.16
N GLU A 158 24.92 -3.64 -24.01
CA GLU A 158 23.51 -3.87 -23.74
C GLU A 158 22.70 -2.56 -23.68
N MET A 159 23.27 -1.48 -23.14
CA MET A 159 22.60 -0.18 -23.11
C MET A 159 22.46 0.47 -24.50
N LEU A 160 23.47 0.32 -25.36
CA LEU A 160 23.39 0.81 -26.74
C LEU A 160 22.33 0.05 -27.55
N LEU A 161 22.26 -1.27 -27.39
CA LEU A 161 21.22 -2.09 -27.99
C LEU A 161 19.82 -1.74 -27.44
N TYR A 162 19.70 -1.42 -26.16
CA TYR A 162 18.47 -0.87 -25.58
C TYR A 162 18.05 0.43 -26.27
N LEU A 163 18.96 1.42 -26.40
CA LEU A 163 18.66 2.70 -27.06
C LEU A 163 18.23 2.51 -28.53
N GLN A 164 18.88 1.58 -29.24
CA GLN A 164 18.50 1.23 -30.60
C GLN A 164 17.11 0.59 -30.68
N ALA A 165 16.77 -0.29 -29.73
CA ALA A 165 15.45 -0.90 -29.68
C ALA A 165 14.35 0.12 -29.34
N VAL A 166 14.62 1.07 -28.43
CA VAL A 166 13.72 2.20 -28.13
C VAL A 166 13.48 3.06 -29.38
N LYS A 167 14.55 3.36 -30.15
CA LYS A 167 14.41 4.08 -31.44
C LYS A 167 13.50 3.36 -32.42
N ASN A 168 13.62 2.04 -32.49
CA ASN A 168 12.85 1.20 -33.40
C ASN A 168 11.42 0.95 -32.91
N ASP A 169 11.02 1.55 -31.79
CA ASP A 169 9.75 1.28 -31.08
C ASP A 169 9.56 -0.22 -30.74
N ASP A 170 10.67 -0.97 -30.68
CA ASP A 170 10.67 -2.37 -30.26
C ASP A 170 10.92 -2.48 -28.77
N ALA A 171 9.84 -2.29 -28.00
CA ALA A 171 9.96 -2.36 -26.58
C ALA A 171 10.29 -3.80 -26.06
N LYS A 172 10.19 -4.88 -26.87
CA LYS A 172 10.51 -6.24 -26.42
C LYS A 172 12.02 -6.42 -26.37
N GLU A 173 12.69 -6.04 -27.46
CA GLU A 173 14.14 -6.03 -27.51
C GLU A 173 14.71 -4.98 -26.54
N ALA A 174 14.05 -3.82 -26.36
CA ALA A 174 14.45 -2.84 -25.36
C ALA A 174 14.43 -3.44 -23.94
N PHE A 175 13.34 -4.11 -23.54
CA PHE A 175 13.27 -4.77 -22.24
C PHE A 175 14.34 -5.86 -22.09
N LYS A 176 14.54 -6.68 -23.11
CA LYS A 176 15.55 -7.75 -23.11
C LYS A 176 16.97 -7.20 -22.90
N HIS A 177 17.34 -6.15 -23.62
CA HIS A 177 18.66 -5.52 -23.52
C HIS A 177 18.85 -4.76 -22.21
N TYR A 178 17.86 -4.01 -21.75
CA TYR A 178 17.95 -3.34 -20.44
C TYR A 178 18.04 -4.34 -19.27
N ARG A 179 17.31 -5.45 -19.35
CA ARG A 179 17.43 -6.57 -18.40
C ARG A 179 18.81 -7.21 -18.49
N GLY A 180 19.36 -7.38 -19.68
CA GLY A 180 20.73 -7.84 -19.91
C GLY A 180 21.77 -6.93 -19.25
N ALA A 181 21.63 -5.61 -19.41
CA ALA A 181 22.46 -4.61 -18.74
C ALA A 181 22.36 -4.74 -17.21
N PHE A 182 21.14 -4.87 -16.67
CA PHE A 182 20.95 -5.07 -15.22
C PHE A 182 21.54 -6.38 -14.72
N ARG A 183 21.48 -7.46 -15.51
CA ARG A 183 22.13 -8.74 -15.19
C ARG A 183 23.64 -8.59 -15.12
N VAL A 184 24.26 -7.99 -16.13
CA VAL A 184 25.71 -7.71 -16.15
C VAL A 184 26.09 -6.86 -14.93
N PHE A 185 25.28 -5.86 -14.61
CA PHE A 185 25.50 -5.01 -13.45
C PHE A 185 25.50 -5.82 -12.13
N VAL A 186 24.50 -6.70 -11.92
CA VAL A 186 24.24 -7.42 -10.64
C VAL A 186 25.05 -8.70 -10.46
N GLU A 187 25.19 -9.51 -11.51
CA GLU A 187 25.79 -10.85 -11.43
C GLU A 187 27.30 -10.83 -11.69
N ASP A 188 27.77 -9.89 -12.49
CA ASP A 188 29.18 -9.86 -12.84
C ASP A 188 29.99 -9.29 -11.67
N ASN A 189 30.89 -10.13 -11.14
CA ASN A 189 31.56 -9.91 -9.87
C ASN A 189 32.56 -8.73 -9.88
N SER A 190 32.66 -7.99 -10.99
CA SER A 190 33.60 -6.88 -11.14
C SER A 190 32.97 -5.49 -10.95
N LEU A 191 31.64 -5.34 -11.08
CA LEU A 191 30.94 -4.06 -10.85
C LEU A 191 30.15 -4.06 -9.54
N LEU A 192 29.12 -4.91 -9.39
CA LEU A 192 28.42 -5.10 -8.11
C LEU A 192 28.96 -6.26 -7.25
N GLY A 193 30.03 -6.96 -7.69
CA GLY A 193 30.62 -8.11 -7.01
C GLY A 193 31.30 -7.79 -5.70
N PHE A 194 30.53 -7.25 -4.80
CA PHE A 194 30.89 -6.89 -3.46
C PHE A 194 30.86 -8.11 -2.56
N ARG A 195 31.93 -8.89 -2.69
CA ARG A 195 32.46 -9.69 -1.58
C ARG A 195 33.57 -8.94 -0.80
N GLY A 196 33.98 -7.72 -1.20
CA GLY A 196 34.90 -6.89 -0.41
C GLY A 196 34.97 -5.41 -0.81
N GLY A 197 34.55 -4.51 0.10
CA GLY A 197 35.10 -3.14 0.32
C GLY A 197 34.73 -1.98 -0.62
N GLN A 198 33.94 -1.00 -0.11
CA GLN A 198 33.54 0.34 -0.64
C GLN A 198 32.83 0.45 -2.01
N SER A 199 31.51 0.24 -2.09
CA SER A 199 30.65 0.51 -3.30
C SER A 199 29.44 1.36 -2.98
N GLY A 200 29.51 2.22 -1.96
CA GLY A 200 28.44 3.17 -1.70
C GLY A 200 28.14 4.03 -2.93
N TRP A 201 29.16 4.31 -3.74
CA TRP A 201 29.02 5.07 -4.98
C TRP A 201 28.14 4.39 -6.05
N LEU A 202 27.96 3.07 -6.05
CA LEU A 202 27.10 2.36 -7.03
C LEU A 202 25.62 2.32 -6.63
N LEU A 203 25.27 2.77 -5.42
CA LEU A 203 23.91 2.72 -4.91
C LEU A 203 22.89 3.53 -5.73
N PRO A 204 23.20 4.75 -6.21
CA PRO A 204 22.29 5.51 -7.07
C PRO A 204 22.01 4.78 -8.39
N THR A 205 23.05 4.25 -9.02
CA THR A 205 22.93 3.42 -10.24
C THR A 205 22.06 2.18 -10.00
N LEU A 206 22.26 1.48 -8.87
CA LEU A 206 21.44 0.33 -8.50
C LEU A 206 19.97 0.71 -8.33
N ALA A 207 19.67 1.85 -7.70
CA ALA A 207 18.31 2.35 -7.54
C ALA A 207 17.65 2.57 -8.92
N THR A 208 18.34 3.25 -9.82
CA THR A 208 17.82 3.60 -11.15
C THR A 208 17.68 2.38 -12.07
N MET A 209 18.67 1.49 -12.10
CA MET A 209 18.57 0.26 -12.91
C MET A 209 17.49 -0.69 -12.40
N SER A 210 17.39 -0.90 -11.08
CA SER A 210 16.37 -1.78 -10.49
C SER A 210 14.95 -1.22 -10.67
N ARG A 211 14.77 0.11 -10.54
CA ARG A 211 13.52 0.79 -10.89
C ARG A 211 13.22 0.61 -12.37
N GLY A 212 14.21 0.80 -13.22
CA GLY A 212 14.07 0.75 -14.65
C GLY A 212 13.62 -0.62 -15.15
N VAL A 213 14.33 -1.69 -14.78
CA VAL A 213 14.01 -3.04 -15.21
C VAL A 213 12.60 -3.44 -14.77
N ARG A 214 12.17 -3.00 -13.58
CA ARG A 214 10.80 -3.18 -13.09
C ARG A 214 9.77 -2.43 -13.96
N LEU A 215 10.06 -1.18 -14.33
CA LEU A 215 9.14 -0.37 -15.15
C LEU A 215 8.97 -0.95 -16.56
N LEU A 216 10.06 -1.35 -17.23
CA LEU A 216 10.00 -1.99 -18.55
C LEU A 216 9.29 -3.35 -18.50
N ALA A 217 9.59 -4.16 -17.48
CA ALA A 217 8.85 -5.41 -17.24
C ALA A 217 7.36 -5.16 -16.99
N ASN A 218 7.02 -3.96 -16.50
CA ASN A 218 5.66 -3.60 -16.13
C ASN A 218 4.84 -2.97 -17.27
N GLU A 219 5.45 -2.17 -18.13
CA GLU A 219 4.82 -1.59 -19.31
C GLU A 219 4.39 -2.69 -20.29
N LYS A 220 5.16 -3.78 -20.32
CA LYS A 220 4.91 -5.00 -21.09
C LYS A 220 3.99 -5.98 -20.36
N THR A 221 2.77 -5.57 -19.99
CA THR A 221 1.75 -6.54 -19.50
C THR A 221 1.28 -7.54 -20.56
N ASP A 222 1.69 -7.36 -21.82
CA ASP A 222 1.38 -8.28 -22.94
C ASP A 222 2.50 -9.32 -23.21
N LEU A 223 3.60 -9.27 -22.46
CA LEU A 223 4.58 -10.35 -22.45
C LEU A 223 4.20 -11.34 -21.34
N ASP A 224 3.36 -12.33 -21.67
CA ASP A 224 3.13 -13.55 -20.88
C ASP A 224 4.40 -14.44 -20.76
N ASP A 225 5.59 -13.85 -20.89
CA ASP A 225 6.86 -14.52 -20.72
C ASP A 225 7.12 -14.67 -19.20
N GLU A 226 6.49 -15.69 -18.62
CA GLU A 226 6.65 -16.06 -17.21
C GLU A 226 8.13 -16.25 -16.84
N ASP A 227 8.95 -16.75 -17.78
CA ASP A 227 10.37 -16.95 -17.59
C ASP A 227 11.11 -15.61 -17.48
N ALA A 228 10.77 -14.64 -18.33
CA ALA A 228 11.36 -13.30 -18.24
C ALA A 228 11.00 -12.56 -16.95
N GLN A 229 9.75 -12.69 -16.49
CA GLN A 229 9.30 -12.12 -15.22
C GLN A 229 9.98 -12.82 -14.03
N ALA A 230 10.11 -14.15 -14.06
CA ALA A 230 10.82 -14.90 -13.04
C ALA A 230 12.32 -14.54 -12.97
N ASP A 231 12.94 -14.30 -14.12
CA ASP A 231 14.33 -13.84 -14.22
C ASP A 231 14.51 -12.43 -13.62
N VAL A 232 13.61 -11.47 -13.89
CA VAL A 232 13.66 -10.15 -13.22
C VAL A 232 13.54 -10.28 -11.70
N VAL A 233 12.64 -11.13 -11.21
CA VAL A 233 12.54 -11.45 -9.77
C VAL A 233 13.85 -12.01 -9.23
N GLY A 234 14.49 -12.93 -9.97
CA GLY A 234 15.80 -13.50 -9.63
C GLY A 234 16.89 -12.43 -9.50
N LEU A 235 17.02 -11.56 -10.51
CA LEU A 235 18.00 -10.47 -10.52
C LEU A 235 17.79 -9.49 -9.35
N LEU A 236 16.54 -9.06 -9.12
CA LEU A 236 16.20 -8.18 -8.01
C LEU A 236 16.48 -8.83 -6.65
N HIS A 237 16.21 -10.13 -6.50
CA HIS A 237 16.52 -10.87 -5.28
C HIS A 237 18.04 -11.02 -5.06
N THR A 238 18.82 -11.24 -6.12
CA THR A 238 20.29 -11.28 -6.05
C THR A 238 20.86 -9.95 -5.57
N ALA A 239 20.40 -8.83 -6.15
CA ALA A 239 20.79 -7.49 -5.72
C ALA A 239 20.38 -7.20 -4.26
N PHE A 240 19.14 -7.52 -3.88
CA PHE A 240 18.67 -7.42 -2.48
C PHE A 240 19.56 -8.22 -1.51
N SER A 241 19.87 -9.47 -1.84
CA SER A 241 20.71 -10.34 -1.02
C SER A 241 22.15 -9.85 -0.93
N ALA A 242 22.66 -9.15 -1.96
CA ALA A 242 23.96 -8.50 -1.94
C ALA A 242 23.98 -7.27 -1.02
N CYS A 243 22.86 -6.55 -0.90
CA CYS A 243 22.71 -5.44 0.04
C CYS A 243 22.65 -5.92 1.50
N LEU A 244 21.87 -6.97 1.79
CA LEU A 244 21.74 -7.52 3.15
C LEU A 244 23.02 -8.13 3.70
N ARG A 245 23.82 -8.80 2.85
CA ARG A 245 25.07 -9.47 3.26
C ARG A 245 26.25 -8.52 3.41
N ASP A 246 26.04 -7.22 3.19
CA ASP A 246 27.08 -6.23 3.35
C ASP A 246 27.58 -6.15 4.80
N ARG A 247 28.90 -6.21 4.97
CA ARG A 247 29.57 -6.14 6.27
C ARG A 247 30.38 -4.86 6.43
N SER A 248 30.17 -3.89 5.55
CA SER A 248 30.80 -2.57 5.63
C SER A 248 30.55 -1.96 7.01
N THR A 249 31.62 -1.46 7.63
CA THR A 249 31.59 -0.85 8.96
C THR A 249 31.20 0.62 8.93
N ASP A 250 31.38 1.27 7.78
CA ASP A 250 30.93 2.63 7.54
C ASP A 250 29.44 2.63 7.14
N PRO A 251 28.55 3.26 7.93
CA PRO A 251 27.14 3.35 7.60
C PRO A 251 26.85 4.08 6.28
N VAL A 252 27.70 5.04 5.89
CA VAL A 252 27.49 5.88 4.69
C VAL A 252 27.84 5.13 3.41
N GLU A 253 28.87 4.29 3.46
CA GLU A 253 29.30 3.45 2.34
C GLU A 253 28.60 2.07 2.31
N SER A 254 27.71 1.81 3.27
CA SER A 254 27.06 0.51 3.38
C SER A 254 25.93 0.35 2.37
N LYS A 255 25.97 -0.75 1.63
CA LYS A 255 24.87 -1.20 0.77
C LYS A 255 23.60 -1.53 1.56
N LYS A 256 23.67 -1.65 2.90
CA LYS A 256 22.48 -1.77 3.76
C LYS A 256 21.53 -0.58 3.60
N LEU A 257 22.03 0.60 3.23
CA LEU A 257 21.23 1.78 2.89
C LEU A 257 20.19 1.48 1.80
N MET A 258 20.53 0.60 0.86
CA MET A 258 19.68 0.21 -0.27
C MET A 258 18.88 -1.07 -0.04
N ALA A 259 19.10 -1.78 1.07
CA ALA A 259 18.39 -3.04 1.32
C ALA A 259 16.87 -2.83 1.38
N MET A 260 16.41 -1.74 2.03
CA MET A 260 14.99 -1.37 2.06
C MET A 260 14.46 -0.99 0.68
N HIS A 261 15.22 -0.19 -0.08
CA HIS A 261 14.85 0.17 -1.45
C HIS A 261 14.63 -1.06 -2.33
N MET A 262 15.62 -1.97 -2.34
CA MET A 262 15.56 -3.20 -3.11
C MET A 262 14.41 -4.10 -2.67
N ALA A 263 14.14 -4.19 -1.36
CA ALA A 263 12.97 -4.90 -0.86
C ALA A 263 11.67 -4.28 -1.41
N VAL A 264 11.54 -2.96 -1.42
CA VAL A 264 10.35 -2.26 -1.94
C VAL A 264 10.18 -2.48 -3.46
N VAL A 265 11.26 -2.38 -4.24
CA VAL A 265 11.24 -2.66 -5.69
C VAL A 265 10.80 -4.11 -5.95
N LEU A 266 11.35 -5.06 -5.19
CA LEU A 266 11.00 -6.47 -5.28
C LEU A 266 9.55 -6.74 -4.85
N PHE A 267 9.07 -6.14 -3.75
CA PHE A 267 7.67 -6.22 -3.35
C PHE A 267 6.74 -5.74 -4.45
N LYS A 268 6.98 -4.53 -5.00
CA LYS A 268 6.16 -3.97 -6.07
C LYS A 268 6.03 -4.94 -7.25
N HIS A 269 7.12 -5.57 -7.65
CA HIS A 269 7.13 -6.50 -8.77
C HIS A 269 6.41 -7.82 -8.42
N CYS A 270 6.72 -8.42 -7.26
CA CYS A 270 6.10 -9.65 -6.79
C CYS A 270 4.58 -9.52 -6.57
N PHE A 271 4.11 -8.39 -6.04
CA PHE A 271 2.67 -8.12 -5.87
C PHE A 271 1.95 -8.04 -7.21
N LYS A 272 2.57 -7.40 -8.21
CA LYS A 272 2.01 -7.35 -9.56
C LYS A 272 1.87 -8.74 -10.18
N LEU A 273 2.89 -9.59 -10.01
CA LEU A 273 2.92 -10.99 -10.45
C LEU A 273 2.08 -11.94 -9.56
N ASN A 274 1.45 -11.43 -8.50
CA ASN A 274 0.70 -12.22 -7.52
C ASN A 274 1.52 -13.35 -6.84
N ARG A 275 2.85 -13.17 -6.70
CA ARG A 275 3.77 -14.14 -6.06
C ARG A 275 3.89 -13.90 -4.55
N LEU A 276 2.76 -13.97 -3.83
CA LEU A 276 2.65 -13.57 -2.42
C LEU A 276 3.54 -14.36 -1.43
N ARG A 277 3.88 -15.62 -1.73
CA ARG A 277 4.78 -16.42 -0.86
C ARG A 277 6.15 -15.77 -0.72
N MET A 278 6.68 -15.23 -1.82
CA MET A 278 7.99 -14.56 -1.83
C MET A 278 8.00 -13.28 -0.99
N CYS A 279 6.87 -12.57 -0.93
CA CYS A 279 6.71 -11.38 -0.10
C CYS A 279 6.88 -11.69 1.40
N GLN A 280 6.46 -12.89 1.85
CA GLN A 280 6.63 -13.32 3.24
C GLN A 280 8.10 -13.57 3.58
N ASP A 281 8.81 -14.27 2.71
CA ASP A 281 10.22 -14.57 2.92
C ASP A 281 11.07 -13.31 2.83
N LEU A 282 10.73 -12.38 1.94
CA LEU A 282 11.33 -11.05 1.88
C LEU A 282 11.16 -10.28 3.20
N SER A 283 9.94 -10.26 3.75
CA SER A 283 9.65 -9.60 5.04
C SER A 283 10.50 -10.20 6.17
N LYS A 284 10.62 -11.54 6.22
CA LYS A 284 11.46 -12.24 7.21
C LYS A 284 12.94 -11.91 7.03
N ASN A 285 13.44 -11.87 5.80
CA ASN A 285 14.84 -11.57 5.51
C ASN A 285 15.22 -10.14 5.90
N VAL A 286 14.36 -9.15 5.65
CA VAL A 286 14.59 -7.76 6.11
C VAL A 286 14.59 -7.69 7.63
N ARG A 287 13.63 -8.34 8.30
CA ARG A 287 13.53 -8.32 9.78
C ARG A 287 14.64 -9.09 10.49
N GLY A 288 15.10 -10.19 9.90
CA GLY A 288 16.18 -11.02 10.44
C GLY A 288 17.57 -10.55 10.06
N GLY A 289 17.70 -9.81 8.94
CA GLY A 289 18.98 -9.48 8.32
C GLY A 289 19.70 -8.28 8.92
N THR A 290 19.01 -7.33 9.55
CA THR A 290 19.62 -6.03 9.88
C THR A 290 18.81 -5.25 10.90
N GLY A 291 19.29 -5.14 12.14
CA GLY A 291 18.75 -4.17 13.12
C GLY A 291 18.90 -2.71 12.67
N ASP A 292 19.84 -2.43 11.75
CA ASP A 292 20.20 -1.08 11.31
C ASP A 292 19.66 -0.69 9.93
N ALA A 293 19.12 -1.60 9.11
CA ALA A 293 18.70 -1.22 7.75
C ALA A 293 17.51 -0.26 7.76
N GLU A 294 16.61 -0.41 8.73
CA GLU A 294 15.46 0.49 8.86
C GLU A 294 15.87 1.88 9.36
N SER A 295 16.88 1.98 10.23
CA SER A 295 17.37 3.27 10.76
C SER A 295 18.19 4.04 9.71
N LEU A 296 18.88 3.32 8.82
CA LEU A 296 19.68 3.87 7.74
C LEU A 296 18.85 4.21 6.48
N ALA A 297 17.68 3.59 6.30
CA ALA A 297 16.87 3.77 5.10
C ALA A 297 16.15 5.12 5.03
N VAL A 298 15.88 5.55 3.79
CA VAL A 298 14.98 6.68 3.53
C VAL A 298 13.59 6.37 4.07
N ARG A 299 13.00 7.32 4.79
CA ARG A 299 11.68 7.16 5.45
C ARG A 299 10.57 6.78 4.46
N ALA A 300 10.70 7.22 3.21
CA ALA A 300 9.79 6.88 2.15
C ALA A 300 9.77 5.35 1.93
N ASP A 301 10.94 4.73 1.74
CA ASP A 301 11.08 3.28 1.58
C ASP A 301 10.61 2.51 2.82
N VAL A 302 10.84 3.04 4.02
CA VAL A 302 10.33 2.40 5.25
C VAL A 302 8.80 2.33 5.25
N VAL A 303 8.13 3.45 4.92
CA VAL A 303 6.66 3.49 4.83
C VAL A 303 6.14 2.55 3.74
N ALA A 304 6.86 2.45 2.62
CA ALA A 304 6.57 1.53 1.53
C ALA A 304 6.66 0.06 1.92
N PHE A 305 7.76 -0.29 2.58
CA PHE A 305 8.02 -1.61 3.09
C PHE A 305 6.90 -2.02 4.05
N LEU A 306 6.58 -1.16 5.03
CA LEU A 306 5.50 -1.41 5.98
C LEU A 306 4.13 -1.55 5.29
N TYR A 307 3.89 -0.79 4.22
CA TYR A 307 2.67 -0.93 3.43
C TYR A 307 2.57 -2.30 2.75
N TYR A 308 3.59 -2.73 2.03
CA TYR A 308 3.59 -4.02 1.32
C TYR A 308 3.66 -5.23 2.27
N GLU A 309 4.40 -5.12 3.36
CA GLU A 309 4.40 -6.11 4.42
C GLU A 309 3.01 -6.22 5.08
N GLY A 310 2.38 -5.08 5.39
CA GLY A 310 1.01 -5.04 5.90
C GLY A 310 0.02 -5.69 4.95
N LYS A 311 0.13 -5.42 3.64
CA LYS A 311 -0.66 -6.12 2.61
C LYS A 311 -0.40 -7.63 2.59
N THR A 312 0.86 -8.05 2.76
CA THR A 312 1.24 -9.47 2.80
C THR A 312 0.54 -10.18 3.97
N PHE A 313 0.56 -9.57 5.16
CA PHE A 313 -0.20 -10.08 6.30
C PHE A 313 -1.70 -10.07 6.03
N MET A 314 -2.26 -9.03 5.39
CA MET A 314 -3.67 -8.99 5.02
C MET A 314 -4.08 -10.20 4.15
N HIS A 315 -3.29 -10.57 3.15
CA HIS A 315 -3.60 -11.75 2.33
C HIS A 315 -3.72 -13.04 3.15
N ASN A 316 -2.90 -13.21 4.20
CA ASN A 316 -2.97 -14.36 5.10
C ASN A 316 -4.04 -14.23 6.19
N ALA A 317 -4.57 -13.03 6.39
CA ALA A 317 -5.43 -12.68 7.51
C ALA A 317 -6.88 -13.20 7.38
N ALA A 318 -7.23 -13.76 6.22
CA ALA A 318 -8.59 -14.22 5.91
C ALA A 318 -9.15 -15.15 6.99
N ASN A 319 -8.34 -16.09 7.50
CA ASN A 319 -8.76 -17.04 8.54
C ASN A 319 -7.92 -16.97 9.82
N ASP A 320 -6.82 -16.21 9.85
CA ASP A 320 -5.93 -16.13 11.00
C ASP A 320 -6.06 -14.79 11.74
N LYS A 321 -6.50 -14.86 13.01
CA LYS A 321 -6.64 -13.70 13.91
C LYS A 321 -5.30 -13.04 14.23
N HIS A 322 -4.23 -13.82 14.32
CA HIS A 322 -2.90 -13.32 14.62
C HIS A 322 -2.33 -12.53 13.43
N GLU A 323 -2.49 -13.03 12.21
CA GLU A 323 -2.12 -12.32 10.98
C GLU A 323 -2.95 -11.06 10.78
N ARG A 324 -4.26 -11.07 11.12
CA ARG A 324 -5.09 -9.84 11.16
C ARG A 324 -4.50 -8.77 12.08
N ALA A 325 -4.05 -9.15 13.27
CA ALA A 325 -3.45 -8.21 14.23
C ALA A 325 -2.10 -7.67 13.73
N LYS A 326 -1.25 -8.51 13.11
CA LYS A 326 0.00 -8.06 12.49
C LYS A 326 -0.24 -7.08 11.34
N ALA A 327 -1.19 -7.38 10.46
CA ALA A 327 -1.57 -6.50 9.36
C ALA A 327 -1.99 -5.11 9.87
N GLU A 328 -2.85 -5.09 10.90
CA GLU A 328 -3.38 -3.86 11.49
C GLU A 328 -2.27 -3.00 12.07
N THR A 329 -1.44 -3.61 12.91
CA THR A 329 -0.34 -2.91 13.60
C THR A 329 0.69 -2.37 12.61
N THR A 330 1.03 -3.15 11.59
CA THR A 330 1.98 -2.78 10.54
C THR A 330 1.45 -1.64 9.66
N LEU A 331 0.21 -1.72 9.18
CA LEU A 331 -0.41 -0.65 8.39
C LEU A 331 -0.66 0.61 9.21
N THR A 332 -0.98 0.48 10.50
CA THR A 332 -1.08 1.61 11.42
C THR A 332 0.25 2.31 11.58
N ARG A 333 1.33 1.55 11.71
CA ARG A 333 2.69 2.08 11.74
C ARG A 333 3.02 2.80 10.43
N ALA A 334 2.73 2.21 9.27
CA ALA A 334 2.91 2.85 7.98
C ALA A 334 2.17 4.21 7.90
N LEU A 335 0.92 4.27 8.38
CA LEU A 335 0.14 5.51 8.40
C LEU A 335 0.70 6.57 9.35
N LYS A 336 1.25 6.17 10.51
CA LYS A 336 1.91 7.07 11.47
C LYS A 336 3.19 7.65 10.89
N GLU A 337 3.99 6.82 10.23
CA GLU A 337 5.28 7.20 9.67
C GLU A 337 5.15 7.95 8.33
N CYS A 338 4.01 7.80 7.63
CA CYS A 338 3.74 8.50 6.39
C CYS A 338 3.56 10.01 6.60
N HIS A 339 4.33 10.81 5.87
CA HIS A 339 4.29 12.26 5.93
C HIS A 339 2.88 12.81 5.69
N VAL A 340 2.49 13.83 6.47
CA VAL A 340 1.11 14.37 6.46
C VAL A 340 0.70 14.98 5.11
N ALA A 341 1.67 15.50 4.35
CA ALA A 341 1.42 16.06 3.02
C ALA A 341 1.32 14.99 1.91
N ALA A 342 1.77 13.76 2.16
CA ALA A 342 1.69 12.65 1.20
C ALA A 342 0.29 12.02 1.18
N THR A 343 -0.72 12.83 0.86
CA THR A 343 -2.15 12.46 0.95
C THR A 343 -2.51 11.22 0.14
N GLY A 344 -1.92 11.04 -1.05
CA GLY A 344 -2.10 9.84 -1.88
C GLY A 344 -1.57 8.56 -1.22
N ASN A 345 -0.38 8.61 -0.59
CA ASN A 345 0.17 7.47 0.12
C ASN A 345 -0.65 7.12 1.36
N ARG A 346 -1.09 8.14 2.11
CA ARG A 346 -1.99 7.96 3.25
C ARG A 346 -3.32 7.34 2.82
N ARG A 347 -3.89 7.78 1.69
CA ARG A 347 -5.11 7.20 1.12
C ARG A 347 -4.94 5.71 0.84
N ARG A 348 -3.87 5.28 0.16
CA ARG A 348 -3.62 3.86 -0.13
C ARG A 348 -3.50 2.99 1.11
N ILE A 349 -2.81 3.49 2.13
CA ILE A 349 -2.72 2.80 3.43
C ILE A 349 -4.13 2.66 4.03
N LEU A 350 -4.93 3.73 4.00
CA LEU A 350 -6.28 3.75 4.55
C LEU A 350 -7.28 2.86 3.79
N VAL A 351 -7.20 2.76 2.45
CA VAL A 351 -8.02 1.85 1.64
C VAL A 351 -7.94 0.42 2.17
N ASN A 352 -6.77 0.01 2.65
CA ASN A 352 -6.51 -1.33 3.18
C ASN A 352 -6.81 -1.41 4.70
N LEU A 353 -6.39 -0.41 5.46
CA LEU A 353 -6.52 -0.38 6.92
C LEU A 353 -7.99 -0.25 7.39
N VAL A 354 -8.82 0.52 6.68
CA VAL A 354 -10.23 0.73 7.04
C VAL A 354 -11.03 -0.57 7.06
N PRO A 355 -11.13 -1.35 5.96
CA PRO A 355 -11.88 -2.61 5.96
C PRO A 355 -11.29 -3.64 6.94
N LEU A 356 -9.97 -3.66 7.12
CA LEU A 356 -9.33 -4.50 8.13
C LEU A 356 -9.81 -4.16 9.56
N ARG A 357 -9.83 -2.86 9.91
CA ARG A 357 -10.36 -2.39 11.20
C ARG A 357 -11.85 -2.62 11.36
N MET A 358 -12.63 -2.44 10.28
CA MET A 358 -14.07 -2.74 10.28
C MET A 358 -14.35 -4.21 10.62
N ARG A 359 -13.55 -5.13 10.07
CA ARG A 359 -13.63 -6.56 10.38
C ARG A 359 -13.35 -6.88 11.86
N MET A 360 -12.50 -6.09 12.50
CA MET A 360 -12.24 -6.18 13.94
C MET A 360 -13.28 -5.43 14.81
N GLY A 361 -14.31 -4.84 14.19
CA GLY A 361 -15.36 -4.10 14.88
C GLY A 361 -15.07 -2.62 15.11
N CYS A 362 -13.97 -2.08 14.57
CA CYS A 362 -13.64 -0.65 14.61
C CYS A 362 -14.17 0.05 13.35
N LEU A 363 -15.27 0.79 13.49
CA LEU A 363 -15.89 1.51 12.37
C LEU A 363 -15.22 2.88 12.14
N PRO A 364 -14.96 3.29 10.89
CA PRO A 364 -14.35 4.57 10.56
C PRO A 364 -15.25 5.76 10.90
N GLU A 365 -14.63 6.92 11.13
CA GLU A 365 -15.33 8.20 11.22
C GLU A 365 -15.60 8.77 9.82
N ARG A 366 -16.81 9.27 9.57
CA ARG A 366 -17.18 9.84 8.28
C ARG A 366 -16.24 10.96 7.80
N ARG A 367 -15.75 11.81 8.70
CA ARG A 367 -14.78 12.88 8.39
C ARG A 367 -13.47 12.35 7.80
N LEU A 368 -13.01 11.20 8.28
CA LEU A 368 -11.82 10.53 7.73
C LEU A 368 -12.11 10.06 6.30
N LEU A 369 -13.28 9.44 6.10
CA LEU A 369 -13.67 8.93 4.79
C LEU A 369 -13.82 10.06 3.77
N GLU A 370 -14.41 11.20 4.16
CA GLU A 370 -14.52 12.39 3.31
C GLU A 370 -13.13 12.96 2.96
N LYS A 371 -12.22 13.04 3.93
CA LYS A 371 -10.87 13.59 3.72
C LYS A 371 -10.04 12.80 2.70
N TYR A 372 -10.18 11.49 2.65
CA TYR A 372 -9.38 10.61 1.78
C TYR A 372 -10.21 9.98 0.66
N ASP A 373 -11.43 10.45 0.43
CA ASP A 373 -12.29 9.96 -0.65
C ASP A 373 -12.53 8.44 -0.57
N LEU A 374 -13.01 8.01 0.60
CA LEU A 374 -13.28 6.61 0.96
C LEU A 374 -14.74 6.39 1.38
N LEU A 375 -15.65 7.23 0.86
CA LEU A 375 -17.07 7.25 1.25
C LEU A 375 -17.80 5.92 0.99
N ILE A 376 -17.27 5.07 0.10
CA ILE A 376 -17.77 3.71 -0.10
C ILE A 376 -17.89 2.93 1.22
N PHE A 377 -16.97 3.13 2.17
CA PHE A 377 -17.01 2.43 3.46
C PHE A 377 -18.04 2.99 4.45
N ASP A 378 -18.66 4.15 4.19
CA ASP A 378 -19.70 4.73 5.07
C ASP A 378 -20.98 3.89 5.04
N ASP A 379 -21.37 3.43 3.85
CA ASP A 379 -22.52 2.56 3.64
C ASP A 379 -22.30 1.18 4.27
N PHE A 380 -21.12 0.59 4.08
CA PHE A 380 -20.72 -0.64 4.77
C PHE A 380 -20.72 -0.47 6.29
N SER A 381 -20.18 0.64 6.80
CA SER A 381 -20.15 0.95 8.24
C SER A 381 -21.56 1.06 8.84
N THR A 382 -22.49 1.65 8.08
CA THR A 382 -23.90 1.76 8.48
C THR A 382 -24.58 0.39 8.52
N ALA A 383 -24.37 -0.44 7.50
CA ALA A 383 -24.91 -1.80 7.46
C ALA A 383 -24.37 -2.65 8.62
N ILE A 384 -23.06 -2.58 8.90
CA ILE A 384 -22.42 -3.30 10.01
C ILE A 384 -22.98 -2.85 11.36
N ARG A 385 -23.06 -1.53 11.58
CA ARG A 385 -23.59 -0.96 12.84
C ARG A 385 -25.04 -1.37 13.13
N GLN A 386 -25.84 -1.51 12.07
CA GLN A 386 -27.25 -1.90 12.19
C GLN A 386 -27.44 -3.42 12.25
N GLY A 387 -26.45 -4.21 11.85
CA GLY A 387 -26.59 -5.65 11.60
C GLY A 387 -27.49 -5.95 10.41
N ASN A 388 -27.54 -5.09 9.39
CA ASN A 388 -28.42 -5.21 8.22
C ASN A 388 -27.75 -6.02 7.10
N LEU A 389 -27.93 -7.35 7.13
CA LEU A 389 -27.31 -8.30 6.21
C LEU A 389 -27.80 -8.09 4.77
N LYS A 390 -29.09 -7.81 4.56
CA LYS A 390 -29.63 -7.54 3.22
C LYS A 390 -28.93 -6.36 2.52
N ARG A 391 -28.79 -5.24 3.23
CA ARG A 391 -28.10 -4.05 2.68
C ARG A 391 -26.63 -4.34 2.42
N PHE A 392 -25.97 -5.08 3.32
CA PHE A 392 -24.57 -5.46 3.15
C PHE A 392 -24.37 -6.33 1.90
N SER A 393 -25.19 -7.36 1.71
CA SER A 393 -25.15 -8.22 0.52
C SER A 393 -25.38 -7.44 -0.78
N LEU A 394 -26.28 -6.45 -0.78
CA LEU A 394 -26.49 -5.57 -1.93
C LEU A 394 -25.25 -4.73 -2.23
N LEU A 395 -24.61 -4.15 -1.21
CA LEU A 395 -23.38 -3.35 -1.38
C LEU A 395 -22.21 -4.22 -1.88
N MET A 396 -22.09 -5.44 -1.37
CA MET A 396 -21.08 -6.40 -1.85
C MET A 396 -21.27 -6.69 -3.34
N LYS A 397 -22.51 -6.99 -3.78
CA LYS A 397 -22.84 -7.21 -5.20
C LYS A 397 -22.60 -5.97 -6.06
N GLN A 398 -23.02 -4.81 -5.58
CA GLN A 398 -22.88 -3.53 -6.30
C GLN A 398 -21.40 -3.16 -6.55
N HIS A 399 -20.52 -3.47 -5.60
CA HIS A 399 -19.10 -3.07 -5.65
C HIS A 399 -18.14 -4.24 -5.89
N GLU A 400 -18.65 -5.43 -6.22
CA GLU A 400 -17.91 -6.68 -6.30
C GLU A 400 -16.60 -6.55 -7.10
N ARG A 401 -16.69 -6.07 -8.34
CA ARG A 401 -15.51 -5.89 -9.21
C ARG A 401 -14.44 -4.99 -8.59
N ALA A 402 -14.84 -3.89 -7.96
CA ALA A 402 -13.92 -2.95 -7.35
C ALA A 402 -13.24 -3.53 -6.10
N LEU A 403 -13.98 -4.34 -5.32
CA LEU A 403 -13.48 -5.04 -4.15
C LEU A 403 -12.52 -6.17 -4.51
N ILE A 404 -12.80 -6.92 -5.59
CA ILE A 404 -11.92 -7.96 -6.14
C ILE A 404 -10.61 -7.33 -6.61
N LEU A 405 -10.68 -6.27 -7.44
CA LEU A 405 -9.49 -5.60 -7.99
C LEU A 405 -8.62 -4.89 -6.92
N SER A 406 -9.15 -4.71 -5.71
CA SER A 406 -8.47 -4.06 -4.58
C SER A 406 -8.07 -5.05 -3.47
N ASP A 407 -8.28 -6.36 -3.66
CA ASP A 407 -8.05 -7.41 -2.65
C ASP A 407 -8.85 -7.23 -1.34
N LEU A 408 -9.97 -6.48 -1.37
CA LEU A 408 -10.74 -6.11 -0.17
C LEU A 408 -11.92 -7.04 0.13
N LEU A 409 -12.36 -7.81 -0.86
CA LEU A 409 -13.56 -8.66 -0.76
C LEU A 409 -13.51 -9.62 0.46
N PRO A 410 -12.42 -10.38 0.72
CA PRO A 410 -12.37 -11.29 1.87
C PRO A 410 -12.43 -10.58 3.23
N HIS A 411 -11.93 -9.33 3.29
CA HIS A 411 -11.92 -8.54 4.50
C HIS A 411 -13.31 -8.00 4.83
N LEU A 412 -14.01 -7.50 3.82
CA LEU A 412 -15.39 -7.05 3.98
C LEU A 412 -16.33 -8.23 4.25
N GLU A 413 -16.20 -9.35 3.56
CA GLU A 413 -17.02 -10.53 3.82
C GLU A 413 -16.85 -11.03 5.28
N GLY A 414 -15.63 -10.97 5.81
CA GLY A 414 -15.36 -11.24 7.22
C GLY A 414 -16.08 -10.31 8.21
N CYS A 415 -16.58 -9.15 7.78
CA CYS A 415 -17.39 -8.27 8.62
C CYS A 415 -18.78 -8.85 8.93
N ARG A 416 -19.25 -9.89 8.23
CA ARG A 416 -20.53 -10.55 8.56
C ARG A 416 -20.55 -11.09 9.99
N LEU A 417 -19.42 -11.57 10.52
CA LEU A 417 -19.31 -11.96 11.93
C LEU A 417 -19.62 -10.77 12.87
N MET A 418 -19.18 -9.55 12.54
CA MET A 418 -19.54 -8.37 13.34
C MET A 418 -21.04 -8.10 13.30
N MET A 419 -21.68 -8.36 12.16
CA MET A 419 -23.11 -8.18 11.98
C MET A 419 -23.90 -9.22 12.75
N TYR A 420 -23.54 -10.50 12.67
CA TYR A 420 -24.17 -11.55 13.48
C TYR A 420 -24.04 -11.26 14.97
N ARG A 421 -22.85 -10.86 15.44
CA ARG A 421 -22.65 -10.39 16.81
C ARG A 421 -23.60 -9.24 17.16
N GLN A 422 -23.78 -8.27 16.26
CA GLN A 422 -24.65 -7.12 16.48
C GLN A 422 -26.13 -7.52 16.55
N VAL A 423 -26.58 -8.48 15.73
CA VAL A 423 -27.94 -9.04 15.79
C VAL A 423 -28.16 -9.75 17.13
N LEU A 424 -27.26 -10.64 17.53
CA LEU A 424 -27.36 -11.34 18.82
C LEU A 424 -27.39 -10.37 20.00
N LYS A 425 -26.55 -9.32 19.95
CA LYS A 425 -26.54 -8.27 20.99
C LYS A 425 -27.87 -7.53 21.07
N GLN A 426 -28.48 -7.21 19.93
CA GLN A 426 -29.80 -6.58 19.89
C GLN A 426 -30.88 -7.50 20.45
N ILE A 427 -30.86 -8.79 20.09
CA ILE A 427 -31.80 -9.79 20.63
C ILE A 427 -31.66 -9.88 22.15
N ALA A 428 -30.45 -10.14 22.66
CA ALA A 428 -30.19 -10.25 24.09
C ALA A 428 -30.59 -9.00 24.88
N THR A 429 -30.36 -7.82 24.30
CA THR A 429 -30.75 -6.55 24.93
C THR A 429 -32.27 -6.36 24.92
N ALA A 430 -32.96 -6.81 23.87
CA ALA A 430 -34.41 -6.66 23.74
C ALA A 430 -35.18 -7.66 24.61
N THR A 431 -34.64 -8.87 24.81
CA THR A 431 -35.27 -9.92 25.62
C THR A 431 -34.81 -9.92 27.08
N ASP A 432 -33.79 -9.13 27.42
CA ASP A 432 -33.11 -9.12 28.72
C ASP A 432 -32.69 -10.54 29.18
N ALA A 433 -32.31 -11.38 28.23
CA ALA A 433 -32.03 -12.80 28.46
C ALA A 433 -30.59 -13.15 28.12
N ASN A 434 -29.98 -13.96 29.00
CA ASN A 434 -28.67 -14.58 28.76
C ASN A 434 -28.78 -15.92 28.03
N VAL A 435 -29.99 -16.41 27.79
CA VAL A 435 -30.26 -17.64 27.05
C VAL A 435 -31.06 -17.26 25.82
N LEU A 436 -30.50 -17.52 24.64
CA LEU A 436 -31.12 -17.21 23.36
C LEU A 436 -31.51 -18.51 22.64
N PRO A 437 -32.80 -18.82 22.52
CA PRO A 437 -33.25 -19.95 21.71
C PRO A 437 -32.89 -19.77 20.24
N PHE A 438 -32.51 -20.86 19.57
CA PHE A 438 -32.16 -20.85 18.15
C PHE A 438 -33.28 -20.29 17.29
N ARG A 439 -34.54 -20.62 17.59
CA ARG A 439 -35.71 -20.05 16.90
C ARG A 439 -35.72 -18.51 16.92
N VAL A 440 -35.35 -17.90 18.06
CA VAL A 440 -35.27 -16.43 18.19
C VAL A 440 -34.09 -15.87 17.41
N ILE A 441 -32.95 -16.57 17.43
CA ILE A 441 -31.75 -16.21 16.65
C ILE A 441 -32.05 -16.26 15.15
N VAL A 442 -32.62 -17.37 14.66
CA VAL A 442 -33.07 -17.55 13.28
C VAL A 442 -34.01 -16.42 12.87
N LEU A 443 -35.05 -16.14 13.66
CA LEU A 443 -35.98 -15.06 13.37
C LEU A 443 -35.27 -13.71 13.26
N GLY A 444 -34.37 -13.39 14.19
CA GLY A 444 -33.60 -12.14 14.15
C GLY A 444 -32.69 -12.04 12.92
N LEU A 445 -32.07 -13.16 12.51
CA LEU A 445 -31.24 -13.22 11.30
C LEU A 445 -32.09 -13.03 10.03
N VAL A 446 -33.23 -13.73 9.91
CA VAL A 446 -34.16 -13.57 8.78
C VAL A 446 -34.69 -12.14 8.68
N LEU A 447 -35.08 -11.52 9.82
CA LEU A 447 -35.54 -10.13 9.85
C LEU A 447 -34.46 -9.12 9.41
N ARG A 448 -33.18 -9.49 9.55
CA ARG A 448 -32.03 -8.72 9.08
C ARG A 448 -31.61 -9.07 7.66
N GLY A 449 -32.29 -10.03 7.04
CA GLY A 449 -32.09 -10.49 5.67
C GLY A 449 -30.92 -11.46 5.51
N HIS A 450 -30.67 -12.28 6.53
CA HIS A 450 -29.89 -13.50 6.35
C HIS A 450 -30.70 -14.47 5.49
N GLU A 451 -30.10 -14.93 4.40
CA GLU A 451 -30.64 -15.99 3.55
C GLU A 451 -29.95 -17.28 4.02
N PHE A 452 -30.73 -18.20 4.59
CA PHE A 452 -30.22 -19.52 4.96
C PHE A 452 -30.03 -20.33 3.68
N ASP A 453 -28.86 -20.95 3.55
CA ASP A 453 -28.49 -21.72 2.37
C ASP A 453 -29.12 -23.12 2.48
N ILE A 454 -30.45 -23.14 2.36
CA ILE A 454 -31.24 -24.35 2.25
C ILE A 454 -31.34 -24.57 0.75
N ASP A 455 -30.30 -25.15 0.15
CA ASP A 455 -30.13 -25.45 -1.27
C ASP A 455 -31.40 -25.20 -2.11
N ASN A 456 -31.55 -23.99 -2.65
CA ASN A 456 -32.68 -23.71 -3.55
C ASN A 456 -32.59 -24.51 -4.86
N ASP A 457 -31.41 -25.02 -5.21
CA ASP A 457 -31.16 -25.86 -6.38
C ASP A 457 -31.48 -27.36 -6.13
N SER A 458 -31.57 -27.78 -4.87
CA SER A 458 -32.14 -29.06 -4.44
C SER A 458 -33.45 -28.82 -3.69
N PHE A 459 -34.34 -28.02 -4.29
CA PHE A 459 -35.75 -27.98 -3.88
C PHE A 459 -36.33 -29.39 -4.06
N ASP A 460 -36.17 -30.23 -3.03
CA ASP A 460 -36.95 -31.43 -2.87
C ASP A 460 -38.25 -31.01 -2.17
N PRO A 461 -39.37 -30.92 -2.89
CA PRO A 461 -40.66 -30.65 -2.29
C PRO A 461 -41.06 -31.70 -1.22
N GLN A 462 -40.33 -32.82 -1.09
CA GLN A 462 -40.53 -33.83 -0.07
C GLN A 462 -39.79 -33.57 1.25
N GLN A 463 -38.84 -32.62 1.31
CA GLN A 463 -38.17 -32.30 2.58
C GLN A 463 -39.17 -31.84 3.64
N SER A 464 -39.16 -32.56 4.77
CA SER A 464 -40.03 -32.28 5.90
C SER A 464 -39.72 -30.91 6.53
N ALA A 465 -40.70 -30.32 7.22
CA ALA A 465 -40.48 -29.07 7.94
C ALA A 465 -39.39 -29.19 9.02
N GLU A 466 -39.22 -30.39 9.58
CA GLU A 466 -38.23 -30.71 10.62
C GLU A 466 -36.79 -30.70 10.05
N GLU A 467 -36.57 -31.31 8.89
CA GLU A 467 -35.27 -31.31 8.22
C GLU A 467 -34.80 -29.90 7.86
N ARG A 468 -35.73 -29.05 7.40
CA ARG A 468 -35.44 -27.63 7.11
C ARG A 468 -35.10 -26.83 8.36
N GLU A 469 -35.73 -27.15 9.49
CA GLU A 469 -35.43 -26.52 10.76
C GLU A 469 -34.04 -26.96 11.27
N LEU A 470 -33.72 -28.24 11.15
CA LEU A 470 -32.41 -28.79 11.51
C LEU A 470 -31.29 -28.17 10.67
N ALA A 471 -31.45 -28.05 9.35
CA ALA A 471 -30.48 -27.40 8.48
C ALA A 471 -30.19 -25.94 8.88
N ARG A 472 -31.23 -25.18 9.26
CA ARG A 472 -31.07 -23.82 9.79
C ARG A 472 -30.31 -23.81 11.11
N TRP A 473 -30.56 -24.79 11.99
CA TRP A 473 -29.87 -24.90 13.26
C TRP A 473 -28.39 -25.24 13.10
N ASP A 474 -28.04 -26.04 12.10
CA ASP A 474 -26.66 -26.34 11.76
C ASP A 474 -25.93 -25.07 11.29
N GLU A 475 -26.55 -24.29 10.39
CA GLU A 475 -25.98 -23.02 9.95
C GLU A 475 -25.86 -22.00 11.10
N VAL A 476 -26.88 -21.87 11.96
CA VAL A 476 -26.78 -21.04 13.18
C VAL A 476 -25.65 -21.52 14.07
N THR A 477 -25.51 -22.82 14.28
CA THR A 477 -24.45 -23.41 15.09
C THR A 477 -23.08 -23.06 14.53
N PHE A 478 -22.91 -23.13 13.21
CA PHE A 478 -21.67 -22.73 12.52
C PHE A 478 -21.36 -21.24 12.73
N ILE A 479 -22.35 -20.37 12.56
CA ILE A 479 -22.21 -18.93 12.82
C ILE A 479 -21.78 -18.68 14.27
N LEU A 480 -22.45 -19.33 15.23
CA LEU A 480 -22.16 -19.18 16.66
C LEU A 480 -20.76 -19.70 17.01
N ALA A 481 -20.36 -20.84 16.44
CA ALA A 481 -19.02 -21.38 16.60
C ALA A 481 -17.96 -20.38 16.10
N GLY A 482 -18.15 -19.78 14.92
CA GLY A 482 -17.27 -18.74 14.39
C GLY A 482 -17.14 -17.54 15.32
N LEU A 483 -18.26 -17.06 15.90
CA LEU A 483 -18.26 -15.95 16.86
C LEU A 483 -17.52 -16.29 18.15
N ILE A 484 -17.67 -17.52 18.66
CA ILE A 484 -16.99 -17.97 19.89
C ILE A 484 -15.49 -18.13 19.62
N MET A 485 -15.10 -18.77 18.51
CA MET A 485 -13.70 -18.99 18.13
C MET A 485 -12.94 -17.67 17.94
N ASP A 486 -13.55 -16.68 17.29
CA ASP A 486 -12.92 -15.35 17.14
C ASP A 486 -12.93 -14.53 18.45
N GLY A 487 -13.61 -15.01 19.50
CA GLY A 487 -13.74 -14.34 20.81
C GLY A 487 -14.68 -13.13 20.78
N LEU A 488 -15.61 -13.11 19.84
CA LEU A 488 -16.57 -12.02 19.61
C LEU A 488 -17.77 -12.08 20.54
N ILE A 489 -18.10 -13.29 20.99
CA ILE A 489 -19.06 -13.59 22.05
C ILE A 489 -18.44 -14.60 23.02
N SER A 490 -18.91 -14.59 24.26
CA SER A 490 -18.57 -15.60 25.26
C SER A 490 -19.82 -16.36 25.65
N GLY A 491 -19.88 -17.65 25.34
CA GLY A 491 -21.03 -18.48 25.63
C GLY A 491 -20.82 -19.93 25.21
N VAL A 492 -21.83 -20.74 25.47
CA VAL A 492 -21.87 -22.17 25.13
C VAL A 492 -23.09 -22.44 24.27
N VAL A 493 -22.88 -23.13 23.16
CA VAL A 493 -23.97 -23.62 22.30
C VAL A 493 -24.47 -24.95 22.86
N ARG A 494 -25.74 -25.02 23.27
CA ARG A 494 -26.40 -26.25 23.72
C ARG A 494 -27.27 -26.79 22.60
N SER A 495 -26.66 -27.56 21.69
CA SER A 495 -27.36 -28.06 20.48
C SER A 495 -28.56 -28.95 20.81
N ARG A 496 -28.49 -29.77 21.87
CA ARG A 496 -29.63 -30.61 22.31
C ARG A 496 -30.86 -29.79 22.71
N ASP A 497 -30.63 -28.63 23.32
CA ASP A 497 -31.70 -27.74 23.79
C ASP A 497 -32.05 -26.67 22.73
N ALA A 498 -31.31 -26.62 21.62
CA ALA A 498 -31.35 -25.59 20.58
C ALA A 498 -31.25 -24.15 21.15
N GLN A 499 -30.26 -23.90 22.01
CA GLN A 499 -30.07 -22.61 22.70
C GLN A 499 -28.60 -22.18 22.77
N LEU A 500 -28.36 -20.87 22.73
CA LEU A 500 -27.10 -20.24 23.07
C LEU A 500 -27.18 -19.71 24.51
N LEU A 501 -26.30 -20.18 25.38
CA LEU A 501 -26.12 -19.64 26.74
C LEU A 501 -24.95 -18.65 26.73
N LEU A 502 -25.24 -17.36 26.89
CA LEU A 502 -24.25 -16.31 27.01
C LEU A 502 -23.69 -16.21 28.44
N SER A 503 -22.42 -15.84 28.56
CA SER A 503 -21.81 -15.48 29.83
C SER A 503 -22.50 -14.26 30.43
N LYS A 504 -22.91 -14.35 31.70
CA LYS A 504 -23.61 -13.26 32.42
C LYS A 504 -22.78 -11.98 32.54
N LYS A 505 -21.46 -12.09 32.63
CA LYS A 505 -20.55 -10.95 32.83
C LYS A 505 -19.87 -10.49 31.53
N THR A 506 -19.61 -11.42 30.61
CA THR A 506 -18.76 -11.19 29.44
C THR A 506 -19.37 -11.72 28.14
N GLY A 507 -20.70 -11.85 28.08
CA GLY A 507 -21.41 -12.44 26.93
C GLY A 507 -21.06 -11.78 25.58
N PHE A 508 -20.82 -10.47 25.61
CA PHE A 508 -20.27 -9.70 24.48
C PHE A 508 -19.01 -8.98 24.95
N PRO A 509 -17.82 -9.58 24.82
CA PRO A 509 -16.56 -8.93 25.18
C PRO A 509 -16.40 -7.59 24.48
N ASP A 510 -15.71 -6.65 25.14
CA ASP A 510 -15.32 -5.42 24.47
C ASP A 510 -14.40 -5.73 23.29
N LEU A 511 -14.69 -5.11 22.16
CA LEU A 511 -13.86 -5.26 20.97
C LEU A 511 -12.51 -4.59 21.25
N PRO A 512 -11.40 -5.14 20.73
CA PRO A 512 -10.07 -4.61 21.01
C PRO A 512 -10.03 -3.10 20.75
N GLU A 513 -9.69 -2.33 21.79
CA GLU A 513 -9.36 -0.92 21.63
C GLU A 513 -8.04 -0.87 20.87
N VAL A 514 -8.10 -0.52 19.59
CA VAL A 514 -6.89 -0.19 18.83
C VAL A 514 -6.32 1.10 19.42
N THR A 515 -5.31 0.96 20.27
CA THR A 515 -4.67 2.05 20.98
C THR A 515 -4.03 3.04 20.01
N GLU A 516 -4.43 4.31 20.18
CA GLU A 516 -3.75 5.54 19.72
C GLU A 516 -3.43 5.67 18.22
N THR A 517 -4.46 5.96 17.42
CA THR A 517 -4.35 6.79 16.21
C THR A 517 -5.62 7.61 15.97
N GLY A 518 -5.85 8.70 16.71
CA GLY A 518 -6.74 9.82 16.32
C GLY A 518 -8.21 9.53 15.90
N LEU A 519 -8.66 8.28 15.94
CA LEU A 519 -9.98 7.78 15.55
C LEU A 519 -10.52 7.12 16.81
N ARG A 520 -11.26 7.88 17.62
CA ARG A 520 -11.78 7.34 18.88
C ARG A 520 -13.01 6.49 18.58
N PRO A 521 -13.15 5.29 19.15
CA PRO A 521 -14.41 4.59 19.14
C PRO A 521 -15.39 5.31 20.09
N ARG A 522 -16.55 5.73 19.58
CA ARG A 522 -17.73 5.91 20.43
C ARG A 522 -18.89 5.09 19.88
N LEU A 523 -18.92 3.83 20.29
CA LEU A 523 -20.18 3.15 20.59
C LEU A 523 -20.42 3.25 22.10
N ARG A 524 -20.63 4.47 22.61
CA ARG A 524 -21.37 4.63 23.87
C ARG A 524 -22.77 5.11 23.52
N PRO A 525 -23.84 4.45 23.97
CA PRO A 525 -25.14 5.09 23.97
C PRO A 525 -25.02 6.38 24.78
N ARG A 526 -25.55 7.50 24.26
CA ARG A 526 -25.67 8.74 25.06
C ARG A 526 -26.37 8.35 26.38
N PRO A 527 -25.85 8.76 27.56
CA PRO A 527 -26.64 8.64 28.76
C PRO A 527 -27.96 9.38 28.53
N ARG A 528 -29.09 8.71 28.78
CA ARG A 528 -30.39 9.37 28.79
C ARG A 528 -30.27 10.59 29.71
N PRO A 529 -30.77 11.78 29.33
CA PRO A 529 -30.84 12.88 30.27
C PRO A 529 -31.61 12.39 31.51
N PRO A 530 -31.18 12.76 32.73
CA PRO A 530 -31.92 12.38 33.92
C PRO A 530 -33.37 12.83 33.76
N SER A 531 -34.29 11.90 33.95
CA SER A 531 -35.72 12.18 34.07
C SER A 531 -35.87 13.35 35.04
N ARG A 532 -36.37 14.48 34.53
CA ARG A 532 -36.80 15.60 35.37
C ARG A 532 -37.82 15.03 36.33
N HIS A 533 -37.41 14.80 37.57
CA HIS A 533 -38.33 14.69 38.68
C HIS A 533 -39.18 15.96 38.66
N LEU A 534 -40.45 15.80 38.29
CA LEU A 534 -41.47 16.79 38.60
C LEU A 534 -41.41 16.98 40.12
N ARG A 535 -41.00 18.18 40.54
CA ARG A 535 -41.12 18.59 41.93
C ARG A 535 -42.61 18.52 42.32
N PRO A 536 -42.96 18.04 43.51
CA PRO A 536 -44.31 18.23 44.02
C PRO A 536 -44.48 19.73 44.30
N THR A 537 -45.24 20.41 43.45
CA THR A 537 -45.75 21.75 43.75
C THR A 537 -46.83 21.62 44.81
N SER A 538 -46.58 22.31 45.93
CA SER A 538 -47.53 22.85 46.90
C SER A 538 -49.01 22.42 46.77
N THR A 539 -49.47 21.72 47.81
CA THR A 539 -50.73 21.97 48.51
C THR A 539 -51.70 22.96 47.83
N PHE A 540 -52.74 22.40 47.22
CA PHE A 540 -54.04 23.07 47.08
C PHE A 540 -55.12 22.12 47.57
N ASN A 541 -55.62 22.40 48.77
CA ASN A 541 -56.81 21.78 49.36
C ASN A 541 -58.04 22.18 48.54
N ILE A 542 -58.75 21.21 47.98
CA ILE A 542 -60.14 21.36 47.55
C ILE A 542 -60.84 20.03 47.88
N PHE A 543 -61.56 19.98 49.00
CA PHE A 543 -62.93 19.44 49.17
C PHE A 543 -63.32 19.52 50.67
N PRO A 544 -64.62 19.68 50.98
CA PRO A 544 -65.10 20.40 52.16
C PRO A 544 -65.30 19.51 53.41
N ALA A 545 -65.42 20.20 54.53
CA ALA A 545 -65.80 19.69 55.84
C ALA A 545 -66.99 18.73 55.81
N LYS A 546 -66.88 17.63 56.56
CA LYS A 546 -68.03 16.97 57.18
C LYS A 546 -67.92 17.16 58.69
N VAL A 547 -68.99 17.74 59.22
CA VAL A 547 -69.28 18.10 60.60
C VAL A 547 -69.57 16.83 61.42
N GLU A 548 -69.18 16.87 62.69
CA GLU A 548 -69.53 15.92 63.75
C GLU A 548 -71.05 15.69 63.84
N SER A 549 -71.46 14.41 63.77
CA SER A 549 -72.25 13.70 64.80
C SER A 549 -72.43 12.25 64.37
#